data_AF-A0A7S1DEP8-F1
#
_entry.id   AF-A0A7S1DEP8-F1
#
_cell.length_a   1.000
_cell.length_b   1.000
_cell.length_c   1.000
_cell.angle_alpha   90.00
_cell.angle_beta   90.00
_cell.angle_gamma   90.00
#
_symmetry.space_group_name_H-M   'P 1'
#
loop_
_entity.id
_entity.type
_entity.pdbx_description
1 polymer ?
#
loop_
_entity_poly.entity_id
_entity_poly.type
_entity_poly.pdbx_seq_one_letter_code
_entity_poly.pdbx_strand_id
1 'polypeptide(L)'
;SMTTTTTTTTTTVASGEGGSGSSRLNLCLQEEWLPSMLLVHGMEDSTVPFTSTAEAARGIRACGVATLDEIYIAKLGHEEAVFQVMLGGPTRDNVLQWLRQQQKPQRRRQQQQKPQLQVPSKL
;
A
#
# COMPACT_ATOMS: atom_id res chain seq x y z
N SER A 1 37.54 49.33 16.09
CA SER A 1 36.90 48.56 15.01
C SER A 1 36.20 47.34 15.58
N MET A 2 35.06 46.99 14.98
CA MET A 2 34.14 45.88 15.30
C MET A 2 33.09 46.18 16.39
N THR A 3 31.97 46.76 15.95
CA THR A 3 30.68 46.75 16.64
C THR A 3 29.83 45.64 16.05
N THR A 4 29.46 44.65 16.86
CA THR A 4 28.60 43.52 16.49
C THR A 4 27.13 43.93 16.62
N THR A 5 26.34 43.73 15.56
CA THR A 5 24.90 43.97 15.53
C THR A 5 24.16 42.73 16.04
N THR A 6 23.40 42.86 17.12
CA THR A 6 22.51 41.81 17.64
C THR A 6 21.08 42.10 17.19
N THR A 7 20.52 41.24 16.34
CA THR A 7 19.11 41.31 15.91
C THR A 7 18.26 40.48 16.87
N THR A 8 17.37 41.13 17.61
CA THR A 8 16.37 40.49 18.48
C THR A 8 15.10 40.22 17.69
N THR A 9 14.79 38.95 17.44
CA THR A 9 13.50 38.54 16.85
C THR A 9 12.51 38.26 17.99
N THR A 10 11.51 39.12 18.12
CA THR A 10 10.39 38.97 19.06
C THR A 10 9.36 37.98 18.48
N THR A 11 9.26 36.79 19.08
CA THR A 11 8.17 35.84 18.79
C THR A 11 6.99 36.12 19.71
N THR A 12 5.91 36.64 19.14
CA THR A 12 4.63 36.82 19.83
C THR A 12 3.98 35.46 20.08
N VAL A 13 3.88 35.07 21.36
CA VAL A 13 3.07 33.93 21.80
C VAL A 13 1.62 34.39 21.98
N ALA A 14 0.73 33.91 21.12
CA ALA A 14 -0.70 34.04 21.33
C ALA A 14 -1.16 32.87 22.22
N SER A 15 -1.41 33.18 23.49
CA SER A 15 -2.16 32.31 24.40
C SER A 15 -3.62 32.28 23.96
N GLY A 16 -4.10 31.09 23.58
CA GLY A 16 -5.51 30.81 23.32
C GLY A 16 -5.86 29.49 23.98
N GLU A 17 -6.65 29.56 25.06
CA GLU A 17 -7.15 28.44 25.84
C GLU A 17 -8.24 27.66 25.07
N GLY A 18 -8.32 26.35 25.35
CA GLY A 18 -9.59 25.61 25.36
C GLY A 18 -10.05 24.97 24.04
N GLY A 19 -9.69 23.71 23.82
CA GLY A 19 -10.30 22.88 22.80
C GLY A 19 -9.76 21.46 22.80
N SER A 20 -10.39 20.57 23.58
CA SER A 20 -10.17 19.13 23.56
C SER A 20 -10.61 18.57 22.20
N GLY A 21 -9.70 18.64 21.23
CA GLY A 21 -9.80 18.00 19.94
C GLY A 21 -8.57 17.12 19.79
N SER A 22 -8.74 15.83 20.06
CA SER A 22 -7.74 14.82 19.75
C SER A 22 -7.32 15.01 18.30
N SER A 23 -6.13 15.58 18.09
CA SER A 23 -5.47 15.64 16.79
C SER A 23 -5.10 14.22 16.39
N ARG A 24 -6.12 13.43 16.04
CA ARG A 24 -5.96 12.24 15.23
C ARG A 24 -5.32 12.73 13.95
N LEU A 25 -4.05 12.42 13.81
CA LEU A 25 -3.25 12.66 12.63
C LEU A 25 -4.04 12.17 11.43
N ASN A 26 -4.70 13.11 10.76
CA ASN A 26 -5.47 12.89 9.55
C ASN A 26 -4.47 12.83 8.38
N LEU A 27 -3.45 11.97 8.50
CA LEU A 27 -2.72 11.46 7.35
C LEU A 27 -3.63 10.41 6.69
N CYS A 28 -4.75 10.90 6.16
CA CYS A 28 -5.36 10.22 5.03
C CYS A 28 -4.36 10.40 3.89
N LEU A 29 -3.38 9.49 3.81
CA LEU A 29 -2.68 9.24 2.57
C LEU A 29 -3.80 9.03 1.57
N GLN A 30 -4.04 10.02 0.70
CA GLN A 30 -4.98 9.87 -0.40
C GLN A 30 -4.69 8.52 -1.03
N GLU A 31 -5.71 7.64 -1.09
CA GLU A 31 -5.63 6.28 -1.65
C GLU A 31 -4.99 6.25 -3.06
N GLU A 32 -4.88 7.40 -3.72
CA GLU A 32 -4.30 7.59 -5.04
C GLU A 32 -2.76 7.52 -5.12
N TRP A 33 -2.01 7.57 -4.02
CA TRP A 33 -0.53 7.62 -4.07
C TRP A 33 0.16 6.28 -3.78
N LEU A 34 -0.52 5.34 -3.14
CA LEU A 34 0.13 4.08 -2.76
C LEU A 34 0.17 3.13 -3.97
N PRO A 35 1.36 2.63 -4.35
CA PRO A 35 1.47 1.76 -5.51
C PRO A 35 0.79 0.42 -5.25
N SER A 36 0.33 -0.24 -6.33
CA SER A 36 -0.02 -1.65 -6.25
C SER A 36 1.21 -2.46 -5.93
N MET A 37 1.09 -3.38 -4.98
CA MET A 37 2.20 -4.17 -4.46
C MET A 37 1.93 -5.66 -4.58
N LEU A 38 3.02 -6.39 -4.75
CA LEU A 38 3.05 -7.85 -4.78
C LEU A 38 4.11 -8.32 -3.77
N LEU A 39 3.71 -9.21 -2.86
CA LEU A 39 4.62 -9.93 -2.00
C LEU A 39 4.77 -11.36 -2.52
N VAL A 40 6.01 -11.82 -2.66
CA VAL A 40 6.32 -13.19 -3.09
C VAL A 40 7.21 -13.83 -2.03
N HIS A 41 6.84 -15.02 -1.57
CA HIS A 41 7.61 -15.75 -0.55
C HIS A 41 7.66 -17.24 -0.85
N GLY A 42 8.79 -17.88 -0.53
CA GLY A 42 8.97 -19.32 -0.67
C GLY A 42 8.50 -20.12 0.55
N MET A 43 7.64 -21.12 0.37
CA MET A 43 7.15 -21.92 1.51
C MET A 43 8.24 -22.81 2.14
N GLU A 44 9.31 -23.07 1.39
CA GLU A 44 10.50 -23.81 1.82
C GLU A 44 11.65 -22.88 2.24
N ASP A 45 11.37 -21.58 2.46
CA ASP A 45 12.34 -20.65 3.04
C ASP A 45 12.68 -21.08 4.48
N SER A 46 13.89 -21.59 4.67
CA SER A 46 14.41 -22.03 5.96
C SER A 46 14.98 -20.90 6.82
N THR A 47 15.11 -19.70 6.27
CA THR A 47 15.70 -18.52 6.92
C THR A 47 14.61 -17.65 7.55
N VAL A 48 13.54 -17.39 6.79
CA VAL A 48 12.39 -16.61 7.24
C VAL A 48 11.10 -17.36 6.94
N PRO A 49 10.27 -17.68 7.96
CA PRO A 49 9.02 -18.39 7.72
C PRO A 49 8.07 -17.55 6.87
N PHE A 50 7.41 -18.18 5.90
CA PHE A 50 6.49 -17.48 4.99
C PHE A 50 5.33 -16.76 5.72
N THR A 51 5.01 -17.16 6.94
CA THR A 51 4.02 -16.49 7.80
C THR A 51 4.40 -15.04 8.13
N SER A 52 5.69 -14.69 8.16
CA SER A 52 6.14 -13.31 8.34
C SER A 52 5.69 -12.41 7.20
N THR A 53 5.62 -12.93 5.97
CA THR A 53 5.08 -12.20 4.82
C THR A 53 3.57 -11.97 4.96
N ALA A 54 2.83 -12.93 5.49
CA ALA A 54 1.40 -12.74 5.78
C ALA A 54 1.16 -11.65 6.85
N GLU A 55 2.01 -11.59 7.87
CA GLU A 55 1.96 -10.54 8.89
C GLU A 55 2.32 -9.16 8.31
N ALA A 56 3.37 -9.09 7.50
CA ALA A 56 3.73 -7.87 6.76
C ALA A 56 2.58 -7.41 5.87
N ALA A 57 1.93 -8.33 5.15
CA ALA A 57 0.79 -8.02 4.30
C ALA A 57 -0.38 -7.40 5.07
N ARG A 58 -0.68 -7.94 6.27
CA ARG A 58 -1.68 -7.35 7.17
C ARG A 58 -1.31 -5.94 7.61
N GLY A 59 -0.04 -5.71 7.99
CA GLY A 59 0.44 -4.39 8.38
C GLY A 59 0.35 -3.37 7.24
N ILE A 60 0.80 -3.76 6.05
CA ILE A 60 0.77 -2.93 4.85
C ILE A 60 -0.67 -2.55 4.45
N ARG A 61 -1.61 -3.51 4.49
CA ARG A 61 -3.03 -3.23 4.27
C ARG A 61 -3.60 -2.27 5.31
N ALA A 62 -3.19 -2.41 6.58
CA ALA A 62 -3.61 -1.49 7.63
C ALA A 62 -3.09 -0.05 7.44
N CYS A 63 -2.00 0.13 6.67
CA CYS A 63 -1.49 1.44 6.25
C CYS A 63 -2.27 2.07 5.07
N GLY A 64 -3.33 1.42 4.57
CA GLY A 64 -4.19 1.97 3.51
C GLY A 64 -3.81 1.56 2.09
N VAL A 65 -2.92 0.57 1.92
CA VAL A 65 -2.65 0.00 0.59
C VAL A 65 -3.82 -0.88 0.16
N ALA A 66 -4.61 -0.40 -0.79
CA ALA A 66 -5.80 -1.09 -1.29
C ALA A 66 -5.47 -2.30 -2.19
N THR A 67 -4.36 -2.26 -2.93
CA THR A 67 -3.96 -3.29 -3.89
C THR A 67 -2.67 -3.97 -3.45
N LEU A 68 -2.82 -5.03 -2.65
CA LEU A 68 -1.73 -5.87 -2.17
C LEU A 68 -2.04 -7.35 -2.42
N ASP A 69 -1.32 -7.95 -3.34
CA ASP A 69 -1.39 -9.38 -3.65
C ASP A 69 -0.25 -10.15 -2.98
N GLU A 70 -0.48 -11.43 -2.69
CA GLU A 70 0.49 -12.34 -2.09
C GLU A 70 0.60 -13.61 -2.94
N ILE A 71 1.82 -14.05 -3.22
CA ILE A 71 2.11 -15.30 -3.92
C ILE A 71 3.07 -16.14 -3.07
N TYR A 72 2.66 -17.36 -2.76
CA TYR A 72 3.45 -18.33 -2.02
C TYR A 72 3.91 -19.44 -2.96
N ILE A 73 5.22 -19.61 -3.12
CA ILE A 73 5.81 -20.60 -4.04
C ILE A 73 6.25 -21.80 -3.22
N ALA A 74 5.63 -22.95 -3.46
CA ALA A 74 5.83 -24.16 -2.65
C ALA A 74 7.30 -24.59 -2.56
N LYS A 75 7.99 -24.70 -3.69
CA LYS A 75 9.38 -25.15 -3.79
C LYS A 75 10.31 -23.99 -4.07
N LEU A 76 10.52 -23.15 -3.06
CA LEU A 76 11.39 -21.98 -3.16
C LEU A 76 12.07 -21.72 -1.82
N GLY A 77 13.40 -21.80 -1.81
CA GLY A 77 14.23 -21.40 -0.68
C GLY A 77 14.54 -19.90 -0.68
N HIS A 78 15.15 -19.44 0.41
CA HIS A 78 15.43 -18.02 0.64
C HIS A 78 16.20 -17.34 -0.51
N GLU A 79 17.39 -17.87 -0.82
CA GLU A 79 18.30 -17.29 -1.82
C GLU A 79 17.83 -17.58 -3.25
N GLU A 80 17.14 -18.72 -3.44
CA GLU A 80 16.60 -19.17 -4.72
C GLU A 80 15.61 -18.17 -5.33
N ALA A 81 14.86 -17.44 -4.50
CA ALA A 81 13.95 -16.38 -4.95
C ALA A 81 14.68 -15.35 -5.84
N VAL A 82 15.86 -14.90 -5.41
CA VAL A 82 16.66 -13.91 -6.15
C VAL A 82 17.22 -14.51 -7.43
N PHE A 83 17.73 -15.75 -7.38
CA PHE A 83 18.24 -16.45 -8.56
C PHE A 83 17.16 -16.62 -9.63
N GLN A 84 15.95 -17.03 -9.24
CA GLN A 84 14.85 -17.18 -10.19
C GLN A 84 14.41 -15.86 -10.82
N VAL A 85 14.50 -14.74 -10.09
CA VAL A 85 14.25 -13.41 -10.65
C VAL A 85 15.29 -13.05 -11.72
N MET A 86 16.58 -13.27 -11.43
CA MET A 86 17.68 -12.88 -12.32
C MET A 86 17.84 -13.81 -13.53
N LEU A 87 17.87 -15.12 -13.30
CA LEU A 87 18.18 -16.14 -14.31
C LEU A 87 16.92 -16.72 -14.97
N GLY A 88 15.74 -16.39 -14.45
CA GLY A 88 14.47 -16.96 -14.86
C GLY A 88 14.04 -18.12 -13.96
N GLY A 89 12.75 -18.41 -14.00
CA GLY A 89 12.11 -19.42 -13.17
C GLY A 89 10.73 -18.99 -12.68
N PRO A 90 10.07 -19.86 -11.90
CA PRO A 90 8.69 -19.64 -11.44
C PRO A 90 8.47 -18.29 -10.76
N THR A 91 9.42 -17.81 -9.95
CA THR A 91 9.31 -16.52 -9.26
C THR A 91 9.20 -15.36 -10.27
N ARG A 92 10.10 -15.29 -11.25
CA ARG A 92 10.06 -14.28 -12.31
C ARG A 92 8.77 -14.37 -13.12
N ASP A 93 8.36 -15.58 -13.49
CA ASP A 93 7.18 -15.79 -14.33
C ASP A 93 5.90 -15.29 -13.65
N ASN A 94 5.75 -15.57 -12.35
CA ASN A 94 4.64 -15.06 -11.54
C ASN A 94 4.66 -13.53 -11.44
N VAL A 95 5.83 -12.93 -11.18
CA VAL A 95 5.97 -11.45 -11.11
C VAL A 95 5.62 -10.80 -12.45
N LEU A 96 6.14 -11.32 -13.56
CA LEU A 96 5.85 -10.78 -14.90
C LEU A 96 4.39 -11.01 -15.30
N GLN A 97 3.79 -12.13 -14.91
CA GLN A 97 2.37 -12.38 -15.09
C GLN A 97 1.53 -11.37 -14.32
N TRP A 98 1.86 -11.10 -13.06
CA TRP A 98 1.17 -10.11 -12.24
C TRP A 98 1.28 -8.70 -12.85
N LEU A 99 2.48 -8.26 -13.25
CA LEU A 99 2.68 -6.95 -13.90
C LEU A 99 1.83 -6.79 -15.17
N ARG A 100 1.75 -7.83 -16.00
CA ARG A 100 0.89 -7.83 -17.20
C ARG A 100 -0.59 -7.70 -16.88
N GLN A 101 -1.04 -8.18 -15.71
CA GLN A 101 -2.43 -8.01 -15.28
C GLN A 101 -2.71 -6.57 -14.85
N GLN A 102 -1.74 -5.91 -14.21
CA GLN A 102 -1.87 -4.51 -13.80
C GLN A 102 -1.95 -3.54 -14.99
N GLN A 103 -1.36 -3.89 -16.13
CA GLN A 103 -1.38 -3.06 -17.35
C GLN A 103 -2.70 -3.11 -18.12
N LYS A 104 -3.61 -4.04 -17.80
CA LYS A 104 -4.91 -4.09 -18.47
C LYS A 104 -5.79 -2.96 -17.94
N PRO A 105 -6.30 -2.03 -18.78
CA PRO A 105 -7.18 -0.97 -18.30
C PRO A 105 -8.37 -1.58 -17.58
N GLN A 106 -8.63 -1.12 -16.35
CA GLN A 106 -9.74 -1.55 -15.47
C GLN A 106 -11.10 -1.36 -16.15
N ARG A 107 -11.51 -2.27 -17.03
CA ARG A 107 -12.84 -2.25 -17.67
C ARG A 107 -13.96 -2.82 -16.79
N ARG A 108 -13.68 -3.28 -15.56
CA ARG A 108 -14.62 -4.08 -14.76
C ARG A 108 -15.30 -3.37 -13.58
N ARG A 109 -15.00 -2.10 -13.29
CA ARG A 109 -15.67 -1.38 -12.17
C ARG A 109 -16.95 -0.60 -12.56
N GLN A 110 -17.28 -0.46 -13.85
CA GLN A 110 -18.48 0.31 -14.28
C GLN A 110 -19.73 -0.54 -14.61
N GLN A 111 -19.70 -1.88 -14.54
CA GLN A 111 -20.88 -2.70 -14.87
C GLN A 111 -21.75 -3.13 -13.67
N GLN A 112 -21.46 -2.69 -12.44
CA GLN A 112 -22.27 -3.02 -11.24
C GLN A 112 -23.09 -1.84 -10.66
N GLN A 113 -23.31 -0.77 -11.41
CA GLN A 113 -24.30 0.25 -11.05
C GLN A 113 -25.27 0.49 -12.21
N LYS A 114 -26.20 -0.44 -12.40
CA LYS A 114 -27.48 -0.11 -13.03
C LYS A 114 -28.58 -0.33 -11.99
N PRO A 115 -29.04 0.71 -11.28
CA PRO A 115 -30.22 0.60 -10.44
C PRO A 115 -31.39 0.22 -11.36
N GLN A 116 -31.96 -0.97 -11.18
CA GLN A 116 -33.22 -1.29 -11.82
C GLN A 116 -34.31 -0.48 -11.13
N LEU A 117 -34.77 0.59 -11.78
CA LEU A 117 -35.96 1.32 -11.38
C LEU A 117 -37.18 0.44 -11.69
N GLN A 118 -37.71 -0.27 -10.69
CA GLN A 118 -38.98 -0.96 -10.82
C GLN A 118 -40.10 0.08 -10.72
N VAL A 119 -40.83 0.29 -11.82
CA VAL A 119 -42.07 1.08 -11.83
C VAL A 119 -43.23 0.12 -11.54
N PRO A 120 -44.06 0.36 -10.51
CA PRO A 120 -45.20 -0.52 -10.23
C PRO A 120 -46.29 -0.29 -11.29
N SER A 121 -46.60 -1.33 -12.08
CA SER A 121 -47.81 -1.34 -12.91
C SER A 121 -49.00 -1.68 -12.02
N LYS A 122 -49.82 -0.68 -11.72
CA LYS A 122 -51.24 -0.89 -11.43
C LYS A 122 -52.01 -0.65 -12.72
N LEU A 123 -52.82 -1.63 -13.12
CA LEU A 123 -54.14 -1.48 -13.72
C LEU A 123 -54.85 -2.84 -13.62
#